data_AF-A0A1F9BNG7-F1
#
_entry.id   AF-A0A1F9BNG7-F1
#
_cell.length_a   1.000
_cell.length_b   1.000
_cell.length_c   1.000
_cell.angle_alpha   90.00
_cell.angle_beta   90.00
_cell.angle_gamma   90.00
#
_symmetry.space_group_name_H-M   'P 1'
#
loop_
_entity.id
_entity.type
_entity.pdbx_description
1 polymer ?
#
loop_
_entity_poly.entity_id
_entity_poly.type
_entity_poly.pdbx_seq_one_letter_code
_entity_poly.pdbx_strand_id
1 'polypeptide(L)'
;MVDGKGAPMAEVKPAQIRFTKADNGVITDRVTGLDWYVGPGQNNTWHQAKAWAENLTVAGGGWRLPTVKELKALYQKGASPINMDPLFQANGAWVWSGELNNAWSAWGFAFYSGLEGWHHLDYGYGRLAFAVRSRR
;
A
#
# COMPACT_ATOMS: atom_id res chain seq x y z
N MET A 1 -7.85 -60.46 5.78
CA MET A 1 -8.71 -59.26 5.84
C MET A 1 -8.06 -58.30 6.80
N VAL A 2 -7.46 -57.22 6.30
CA VAL A 2 -6.94 -56.12 7.12
C VAL A 2 -7.42 -54.82 6.49
N ASP A 3 -8.50 -54.28 7.06
CA ASP A 3 -9.09 -53.02 6.65
C ASP A 3 -8.26 -51.85 7.19
N GLY A 4 -7.39 -51.30 6.33
CA GLY A 4 -6.68 -50.06 6.60
C GLY A 4 -7.57 -48.85 6.32
N LYS A 5 -8.33 -48.39 7.33
CA LYS A 5 -9.05 -47.11 7.25
C LYS A 5 -8.04 -45.96 7.23
N GLY A 6 -7.84 -45.35 6.06
CA GLY A 6 -7.15 -44.07 5.93
C GLY A 6 -7.92 -42.98 6.66
N ALA A 7 -7.27 -42.29 7.59
CA ALA A 7 -7.81 -41.09 8.22
C ALA A 7 -7.99 -39.98 7.15
N PRO A 8 -9.03 -39.13 7.26
CA PRO A 8 -9.22 -38.06 6.28
C PRO A 8 -8.08 -37.05 6.41
N MET A 9 -7.39 -36.78 5.30
CA MET A 9 -6.51 -35.60 5.20
C MET A 9 -7.36 -34.37 5.53
N ALA A 10 -6.94 -33.60 6.53
CA ALA A 10 -7.55 -32.32 6.83
C ALA A 10 -7.56 -31.46 5.56
N GLU A 11 -8.72 -30.89 5.23
CA GLU A 11 -8.83 -29.91 4.15
C GLU A 11 -7.90 -28.74 4.44
N VAL A 12 -6.83 -28.62 3.65
CA VAL A 12 -5.98 -27.43 3.67
C VAL A 12 -6.77 -26.32 3.01
N LYS A 13 -7.31 -25.40 3.80
CA LYS A 13 -7.90 -24.17 3.27
C LYS A 13 -6.83 -23.46 2.42
N PRO A 14 -7.10 -23.16 1.14
CA PRO A 14 -6.13 -22.44 0.34
C PRO A 14 -5.80 -21.11 1.03
N ALA A 15 -4.52 -20.76 1.10
CA ALA A 15 -4.11 -19.45 1.58
C ALA A 15 -4.79 -18.38 0.72
N GLN A 16 -5.61 -17.53 1.35
CA GLN A 16 -6.33 -16.51 0.63
C GLN A 16 -5.34 -15.44 0.16
N ILE A 17 -5.21 -15.28 -1.16
CA ILE A 17 -4.36 -14.26 -1.77
C ILE A 17 -4.89 -12.88 -1.34
N ARG A 18 -4.11 -12.17 -0.52
CA ARG A 18 -4.47 -10.84 0.01
C ARG A 18 -4.52 -9.80 -1.10
N PHE A 19 -3.47 -9.71 -1.92
CA PHE A 19 -3.35 -8.70 -2.96
C PHE A 19 -3.44 -9.29 -4.36
N THR A 20 -4.15 -8.60 -5.25
CA THR A 20 -4.14 -8.89 -6.69
C THR A 20 -4.05 -7.62 -7.49
N LYS A 21 -3.21 -7.64 -8.54
CA LYS A 21 -2.99 -6.50 -9.43
C LYS A 21 -3.69 -6.74 -10.76
N ALA A 22 -4.49 -5.78 -11.20
CA ALA A 22 -5.10 -5.79 -12.51
C ALA A 22 -4.16 -5.16 -13.56
N ASP A 23 -4.44 -5.39 -14.85
CA ASP A 23 -3.63 -4.89 -15.97
C ASP A 23 -3.53 -3.36 -16.00
N ASN A 24 -4.54 -2.67 -15.48
CA ASN A 24 -4.56 -1.22 -15.36
C ASN A 24 -3.72 -0.69 -14.18
N GLY A 25 -3.07 -1.57 -13.41
CA GLY A 25 -2.20 -1.21 -12.28
C GLY A 25 -2.87 -1.17 -10.91
N VAL A 26 -4.21 -1.30 -10.83
CA VAL A 26 -4.94 -1.31 -9.55
C VAL A 26 -4.59 -2.57 -8.76
N ILE A 27 -4.22 -2.39 -7.49
CA ILE A 27 -3.94 -3.47 -6.54
C ILE A 27 -5.09 -3.54 -5.53
N THR A 28 -5.88 -4.59 -5.59
CA THR A 28 -6.96 -4.82 -4.64
C THR A 28 -6.44 -5.55 -3.40
N ASP A 29 -6.70 -5.00 -2.21
CA ASP A 29 -6.49 -5.64 -0.91
C ASP A 29 -7.79 -6.28 -0.43
N ARG A 30 -7.88 -7.60 -0.51
CA ARG A 30 -9.08 -8.37 -0.15
C ARG A 30 -9.33 -8.42 1.36
N VAL A 31 -8.33 -8.09 2.19
CA VAL A 31 -8.48 -8.08 3.65
C VAL A 31 -9.10 -6.77 4.11
N THR A 32 -8.69 -5.64 3.54
CA THR A 32 -9.18 -4.31 3.95
C THR A 32 -10.33 -3.78 3.10
N GLY A 33 -10.57 -4.36 1.92
CA GLY A 33 -11.56 -3.84 0.97
C GLY A 33 -11.13 -2.54 0.30
N LEU A 34 -9.82 -2.25 0.29
CA LEU A 34 -9.23 -1.07 -0.33
C LEU A 34 -8.59 -1.42 -1.67
N ASP A 35 -8.68 -0.49 -2.60
CA ASP A 35 -7.87 -0.49 -3.82
C ASP A 35 -6.69 0.46 -3.65
N TRP A 36 -5.54 0.07 -4.19
CA TRP A 36 -4.29 0.77 -4.14
C TRP A 36 -3.75 1.05 -5.53
N TYR A 37 -3.03 2.17 -5.66
CA TYR A 37 -2.29 2.51 -6.86
C TYR A 37 -0.95 3.12 -6.49
N VAL A 38 0.13 2.61 -7.07
CA VAL A 38 1.48 3.12 -6.83
C VAL A 38 1.76 4.24 -7.83
N GLY A 39 2.13 5.41 -7.30
CA GLY A 39 2.40 6.58 -8.13
C GLY A 39 3.74 6.53 -8.85
N PRO A 40 3.89 7.40 -9.87
CA PRO A 40 5.10 7.46 -10.66
C PRO A 40 6.25 8.07 -9.84
N GLY A 41 7.40 7.40 -9.88
CA GLY A 41 8.68 7.95 -9.46
C GLY A 41 8.85 8.22 -7.96
N GLN A 42 10.05 8.67 -7.64
CA GLN A 42 10.44 9.18 -6.33
C GLN A 42 10.53 10.71 -6.42
N ASN A 43 10.64 11.39 -5.28
CA ASN A 43 10.88 12.83 -5.16
C ASN A 43 9.62 13.73 -5.16
N ASN A 44 8.46 13.23 -4.75
CA ASN A 44 7.24 14.03 -4.68
C ASN A 44 7.17 14.86 -3.40
N THR A 45 6.94 16.17 -3.51
CA THR A 45 6.45 16.97 -2.37
C THR A 45 5.08 16.47 -1.94
N TRP A 46 4.64 16.84 -0.73
CA TRP A 46 3.32 16.42 -0.26
C TRP A 46 2.20 16.94 -1.17
N HIS A 47 2.30 18.20 -1.59
CA HIS A 47 1.33 18.82 -2.50
C HIS A 47 1.28 18.12 -3.87
N GLN A 48 2.43 17.73 -4.41
CA GLN A 48 2.49 16.97 -5.67
C GLN A 48 1.86 15.58 -5.52
N ALA A 49 2.20 14.87 -4.44
CA ALA A 49 1.63 13.55 -4.17
C ALA A 49 0.10 13.62 -4.00
N LYS A 50 -0.39 14.62 -3.27
CA LYS A 50 -1.82 14.84 -3.07
C LYS A 50 -2.53 15.15 -4.38
N ALA A 51 -2.03 16.13 -5.14
CA ALA A 51 -2.61 16.52 -6.41
C ALA A 51 -2.62 15.35 -7.41
N TRP A 52 -1.54 14.56 -7.46
CA TRP A 52 -1.48 13.37 -8.29
C TRP A 52 -2.57 12.35 -7.92
N ALA A 53 -2.72 12.05 -6.63
CA ALA A 53 -3.72 11.08 -6.17
C ALA A 53 -5.14 11.57 -6.50
N GLU A 54 -5.46 12.83 -6.22
CA GLU A 54 -6.81 13.40 -6.44
C GLU A 54 -7.18 13.50 -7.93
N ASN A 55 -6.19 13.70 -8.82
CA ASN A 55 -6.40 13.76 -10.26
C ASN A 55 -6.29 12.40 -10.97
N LEU A 56 -5.99 11.33 -10.25
CA LEU A 56 -5.90 9.99 -10.84
C LEU A 56 -7.30 9.55 -11.30
N THR A 57 -7.46 9.24 -12.59
CA THR A 57 -8.76 8.83 -13.18
C THR A 57 -8.86 7.32 -13.44
N VAL A 58 -7.79 6.57 -13.16
CA VAL A 58 -7.74 5.11 -13.35
C VAL A 58 -8.93 4.45 -12.67
N ALA A 59 -9.59 3.53 -13.39
CA ALA A 59 -10.76 2.79 -12.93
C ALA A 59 -11.88 3.70 -12.39
N GLY A 60 -12.09 4.88 -13.00
CA GLY A 60 -13.16 5.80 -12.65
C GLY A 60 -12.86 6.74 -11.48
N GLY A 61 -11.59 6.87 -11.08
CA GLY A 61 -11.14 7.85 -10.09
C GLY A 61 -11.60 7.58 -8.65
N GLY A 62 -11.70 8.65 -7.85
CA GLY A 62 -12.05 8.60 -6.42
C GLY A 62 -10.87 8.25 -5.52
N TRP A 63 -9.65 8.52 -6.00
CA TRP A 63 -8.42 8.25 -5.29
C TRP A 63 -8.06 9.40 -4.34
N ARG A 64 -7.38 9.06 -3.25
CA ARG A 64 -6.82 10.00 -2.29
C ARG A 64 -5.47 9.51 -1.79
N LEU A 65 -4.73 10.37 -1.10
CA LEU A 65 -3.62 9.89 -0.29
C LEU A 65 -4.12 8.94 0.82
N PRO A 66 -3.31 7.94 1.20
CA PRO A 66 -3.62 7.05 2.30
C PRO A 66 -3.44 7.72 3.65
N THR A 67 -4.09 7.17 4.66
CA THR A 67 -3.79 7.47 6.07
C THR A 67 -2.53 6.73 6.51
N VAL A 68 -1.88 7.15 7.60
CA VAL A 68 -0.75 6.40 8.18
C VAL A 68 -1.18 4.99 8.60
N LYS A 69 -2.41 4.84 9.12
CA LYS A 69 -2.94 3.53 9.51
C LYS A 69 -3.08 2.57 8.32
N GLU A 70 -3.55 3.06 7.18
CA GLU A 70 -3.64 2.26 5.96
C GLU A 70 -2.26 1.88 5.43
N LEU A 71 -1.28 2.80 5.47
CA LEU A 71 0.11 2.50 5.10
C LEU A 71 0.73 1.44 6.03
N LYS A 72 0.53 1.56 7.34
CA LYS A 72 0.97 0.56 8.34
C LYS A 72 0.37 -0.82 8.05
N ALA A 73 -0.87 -0.90 7.56
CA ALA A 73 -1.50 -2.18 7.21
C ALA A 73 -0.86 -2.88 6.00
N LEU A 74 -0.11 -2.15 5.16
CA LEU A 74 0.67 -2.72 4.05
C LEU A 74 2.05 -3.24 4.50
N TYR A 75 2.53 -2.85 5.68
CA TYR A 75 3.84 -3.26 6.19
C TYR A 75 3.86 -4.75 6.51
N GLN A 76 4.79 -5.46 5.89
CA GLN A 76 5.01 -6.90 6.03
C GLN A 76 6.51 -7.16 6.16
N LYS A 77 6.98 -7.25 7.40
CA LYS A 77 8.39 -7.46 7.72
C LYS A 77 8.94 -8.69 6.97
N GLY A 78 10.00 -8.48 6.20
CA GLY A 78 10.69 -9.55 5.45
C GLY A 78 10.03 -9.97 4.13
N ALA A 79 8.90 -9.38 3.73
CA ALA A 79 8.25 -9.72 2.44
C ALA A 79 9.06 -9.27 1.22
N SER A 80 9.87 -8.22 1.37
CA SER A 80 10.76 -7.66 0.35
C SER A 80 11.81 -6.75 1.02
N PRO A 81 12.80 -6.20 0.28
CA PRO A 81 13.76 -5.23 0.84
C PRO A 81 13.12 -3.99 1.49
N ILE A 82 11.87 -3.67 1.12
CA ILE A 82 11.10 -2.58 1.69
C ILE A 82 9.96 -3.08 2.61
N ASN A 83 9.95 -4.34 3.03
CA ASN A 83 8.90 -4.88 3.92
C ASN A 83 7.46 -4.60 3.42
N MET A 84 7.23 -4.76 2.12
CA MET A 84 5.92 -4.66 1.48
C MET A 84 5.80 -5.79 0.46
N ASP A 85 4.57 -6.24 0.18
CA ASP A 85 4.34 -7.24 -0.87
C ASP A 85 4.98 -6.80 -2.21
N PRO A 86 5.82 -7.65 -2.85
CA PRO A 86 6.50 -7.32 -4.10
C PRO A 86 5.57 -6.91 -5.25
N LEU A 87 4.28 -7.27 -5.20
CA LEU A 87 3.28 -6.91 -6.20
C LEU A 87 3.14 -5.39 -6.38
N PHE A 88 3.43 -4.61 -5.34
CA PHE A 88 3.42 -3.15 -5.40
C PHE A 88 4.55 -2.59 -6.28
N GLN A 89 5.67 -3.31 -6.42
CA GLN A 89 6.82 -2.88 -7.24
C GLN A 89 7.29 -1.44 -6.91
N ALA A 90 7.12 -1.02 -5.65
CA ALA A 90 7.48 0.32 -5.21
C ALA A 90 9.01 0.43 -5.08
N ASN A 91 9.61 1.37 -5.81
CA ASN A 91 11.07 1.57 -5.82
C ASN A 91 11.57 2.53 -4.74
N GLY A 92 10.76 2.81 -3.73
CA GLY A 92 11.05 3.79 -2.68
C GLY A 92 10.38 3.36 -1.38
N ALA A 93 10.97 3.77 -0.28
CA ALA A 93 10.63 3.17 1.00
C ALA A 93 9.96 4.16 1.96
N TRP A 94 9.65 5.38 1.52
CA TRP A 94 8.89 6.34 2.33
C TRP A 94 7.71 6.89 1.52
N VAL A 95 6.51 6.79 2.08
CA VAL A 95 5.26 7.17 1.41
C VAL A 95 4.53 8.25 2.21
N TRP A 96 4.11 9.32 1.54
CA TRP A 96 3.27 10.36 2.14
C TRP A 96 1.91 9.81 2.57
N SER A 97 1.45 10.24 3.74
CA SER A 97 0.04 10.14 4.10
C SER A 97 -0.72 11.44 3.77
N GLY A 98 -2.04 11.38 3.74
CA GLY A 98 -2.91 12.56 3.67
C GLY A 98 -3.07 13.31 5.00
N GLU A 99 -2.41 12.86 6.08
CA GLU A 99 -2.58 13.39 7.43
C GLU A 99 -1.54 14.48 7.71
N LEU A 100 -2.01 15.71 7.96
CA LEU A 100 -1.13 16.80 8.37
C LEU A 100 -0.67 16.60 9.82
N ASN A 101 0.60 16.89 10.09
CA ASN A 101 1.15 17.00 11.44
C ASN A 101 0.99 18.43 11.98
N ASN A 102 1.16 19.43 11.12
CA ASN A 102 0.85 20.83 11.36
C ASN A 102 0.70 21.58 10.02
N ALA A 103 0.66 22.91 10.04
CA ALA A 103 0.49 23.73 8.84
C ALA A 103 1.61 23.56 7.79
N TRP A 104 2.77 23.05 8.18
CA TRP A 104 3.98 22.98 7.34
C TRP A 104 4.53 21.57 7.19
N SER A 105 3.88 20.56 7.77
CA SER A 105 4.36 19.17 7.71
C SER A 105 3.21 18.17 7.67
N ALA A 106 3.48 17.03 7.04
CA ALA A 106 2.57 15.91 6.98
C ALA A 106 3.25 14.64 7.47
N TRP A 107 2.45 13.68 7.93
CA TRP A 107 2.92 12.35 8.28
C TRP A 107 3.15 11.49 7.04
N GLY A 108 3.94 10.44 7.23
CA GLY A 108 4.05 9.32 6.30
C GLY A 108 4.72 8.13 6.95
N PHE A 109 5.04 7.14 6.14
CA PHE A 109 5.49 5.85 6.63
C PHE A 109 6.71 5.33 5.87
N ALA A 110 7.73 4.95 6.64
CA ALA A 110 8.98 4.38 6.18
C ALA A 110 8.88 2.84 6.16
N PHE A 111 8.60 2.27 5.00
CA PHE A 111 8.52 0.83 4.75
C PHE A 111 9.84 0.07 4.98
N TYR A 112 11.00 0.68 4.75
CA TYR A 112 12.29 0.04 5.03
C TYR A 112 12.54 -0.21 6.53
N SER A 113 11.97 0.61 7.42
CA SER A 113 12.18 0.55 8.87
C SER A 113 10.93 0.29 9.70
N GLY A 114 9.74 0.38 9.10
CA GLY A 114 8.45 0.29 9.78
C GLY A 114 8.11 1.51 10.64
N LEU A 115 8.76 2.65 10.42
CA LEU A 115 8.59 3.85 11.25
C LEU A 115 7.62 4.85 10.62
N GLU A 116 6.73 5.41 11.43
CA GLU A 116 6.01 6.62 11.07
C GLU A 116 6.85 7.85 11.41
N GLY A 117 6.67 8.91 10.63
CA GLY A 117 7.36 10.18 10.85
C GLY A 117 6.73 11.28 10.03
N TRP A 118 7.18 12.51 10.23
CA TRP A 118 6.68 13.66 9.49
C TRP A 118 7.83 14.41 8.82
N HIS A 119 7.51 15.07 7.72
CA HIS A 119 8.44 15.94 7.00
C HIS A 119 7.74 17.23 6.56
N HIS A 120 8.53 18.26 6.29
CA HIS A 120 8.03 19.51 5.73
C HIS A 120 7.30 19.25 4.40
N LEU A 121 6.20 19.96 4.12
CA LEU A 121 5.37 19.72 2.93
C LEU A 121 6.15 19.86 1.61
N ASP A 122 7.17 20.73 1.60
CA ASP A 122 8.07 20.98 0.46
C ASP A 122 9.18 19.93 0.31
N TYR A 123 9.33 19.00 1.26
CA TYR A 123 10.38 18.00 1.21
C TYR A 123 10.03 16.90 0.19
N GLY A 124 10.65 16.92 -0.99
CA GLY A 124 10.38 15.91 -2.03
C GLY A 124 11.24 14.66 -1.94
N TYR A 125 12.53 14.79 -1.64
CA TYR A 125 13.57 13.81 -2.01
C TYR A 125 13.31 12.38 -1.49
N GLY A 126 13.17 11.38 -2.35
CA GLY A 126 12.94 9.98 -1.97
C GLY A 126 11.53 9.66 -1.48
N ARG A 127 10.56 10.57 -1.65
CA ARG A 127 9.17 10.36 -1.23
C ARG A 127 8.34 9.81 -2.39
N LEU A 128 7.64 8.71 -2.14
CA LEU A 128 6.66 8.12 -3.06
C LEU A 128 5.27 8.68 -2.80
N ALA A 129 4.45 8.68 -3.85
CA ALA A 129 3.02 8.90 -3.77
C ALA A 129 2.30 7.55 -3.93
N PHE A 130 1.41 7.23 -2.99
CA PHE A 130 0.45 6.14 -3.12
C PHE A 130 -0.95 6.75 -3.18
N ALA A 131 -1.82 6.12 -3.93
CA ALA A 131 -3.23 6.43 -3.95
C ALA A 131 -4.01 5.25 -3.38
N VAL A 132 -5.04 5.56 -2.60
CA VAL A 132 -5.96 4.56 -2.04
C VAL A 132 -7.39 5.03 -2.25
N ARG A 133 -8.32 4.07 -2.34
CA ARG A 133 -9.76 4.33 -2.33
C ARG A 133 -10.51 3.12 -1.77
N SER A 134 -11.75 3.36 -1.33
CA SER A 134 -12.68 2.28 -1.05
C SER A 134 -13.07 1.56 -2.34
N ARG A 135 -13.12 0.23 -2.27
CA ARG A 135 -13.60 -0.58 -3.39
C ARG A 135 -15.10 -0.29 -3.63
N ARG A 136 -15.46 -0.14 -4.91
CA ARG A 136 -16.85 0.01 -5.36
C ARG A 136 -17.53 -1.33 -5.51
#